data_AF-A0A1V2YK82-F1
#
_entry.id   AF-A0A1V2YK82-F1
#
_cell.length_a   1.000
_cell.length_b   1.000
_cell.length_c   1.000
_cell.angle_alpha   90.00
_cell.angle_beta   90.00
_cell.angle_gamma   90.00
#
_symmetry.space_group_name_H-M   'P 1'
#
loop_
_entity.id
_entity.type
_entity.pdbx_description
1 polymer ?
#
loop_
_entity_poly.entity_id
_entity_poly.type
_entity_poly.pdbx_seq_one_letter_code
_entity_poly.pdbx_strand_id
1 'polypeptide(L)'
;METIEFRKFTIKKGYIETTVTTSKFLTKQKDIIKFGLNKKIIPNSDLIAVALSTLCGTQYKNIYMDLLVSTEALEGIKKFTQANVTVKGENLSPPTYKNGTNNIILNFSGGFDSLAALCIMPDNTKLVSIDFGHWFTREKEIFSKFAPYTVKTNFRQLKYDRASWTFMGAGAILYSEYLGAGYQVFGTNLESTPWNYISPDRINKSVLVPPFSIANIKDIKYIQGLALPSIIMIISRYRPDLLNESLKSLSEPGTEKRYRKEIVAKFICKKYNRNVFIESTEPPKQKVKFGSYLTADFITLYQLKYLGKEVTERTICDIPKDVEDVVSKLKLAFYEKINTNFLETIPCQYKDEFHAKLANADVYPYNEQDWEEFREVIKLLSKYHTSITNVI
;
A
#
# COMPACT_ATOMS: atom_id res chain seq x y z
N MET A 1 -4.43 -25.26 -19.82
CA MET A 1 -3.58 -24.85 -18.68
C MET A 1 -3.35 -23.35 -18.80
N GLU A 2 -3.24 -22.63 -17.68
CA GLU A 2 -3.02 -21.17 -17.69
C GLU A 2 -1.53 -20.88 -17.87
N THR A 3 -1.17 -20.27 -18.99
CA THR A 3 0.21 -19.92 -19.36
C THR A 3 0.31 -18.42 -19.63
N ILE A 4 1.43 -17.83 -19.24
CA ILE A 4 1.82 -16.46 -19.61
C ILE A 4 3.24 -16.47 -20.17
N GLU A 5 3.44 -15.80 -21.30
CA GLU A 5 4.74 -15.70 -21.95
C GLU A 5 5.10 -14.24 -22.20
N PHE A 6 6.29 -13.83 -21.77
CA PHE A 6 6.88 -12.53 -22.05
C PHE A 6 7.98 -12.72 -23.11
N ARG A 7 7.79 -12.15 -24.30
CA ARG A 7 8.69 -12.32 -25.45
C ARG A 7 9.00 -10.99 -26.14
N LYS A 8 10.03 -11.00 -26.98
CA LYS A 8 10.38 -9.87 -27.86
C LYS A 8 10.65 -8.59 -27.06
N PHE A 9 11.57 -8.70 -26.10
CA PHE A 9 11.95 -7.56 -25.26
C PHE A 9 12.65 -6.47 -26.08
N THR A 10 12.24 -5.23 -25.86
CA THR A 10 13.00 -4.04 -26.24
C THR A 10 13.44 -3.34 -24.96
N ILE A 11 14.74 -3.42 -24.64
CA ILE A 11 15.33 -2.82 -23.44
C ILE A 11 16.31 -1.72 -23.87
N LYS A 12 16.06 -0.49 -23.45
CA LYS A 12 16.93 0.67 -23.68
C LYS A 12 16.90 1.59 -22.47
N LYS A 13 17.83 2.55 -22.41
CA LYS A 13 17.89 3.52 -21.31
C LYS A 13 16.53 4.21 -21.11
N GLY A 14 15.93 4.03 -19.93
CA GLY A 14 14.65 4.62 -19.55
C GLY A 14 13.41 3.90 -20.10
N TYR A 15 13.54 2.73 -20.75
CA TYR A 15 12.40 2.07 -21.39
C TYR A 15 12.53 0.55 -21.50
N ILE A 16 11.47 -0.15 -21.10
CA ILE A 16 11.31 -1.59 -21.28
C ILE A 16 9.96 -1.84 -21.95
N GLU A 17 9.95 -2.67 -22.98
CA GLU A 17 8.73 -3.16 -23.63
C GLU A 17 8.84 -4.67 -23.86
N THR A 18 7.73 -5.38 -23.67
CA THR A 18 7.62 -6.81 -23.98
C THR A 18 6.26 -7.12 -24.58
N THR A 19 6.23 -8.07 -25.51
CA THR A 19 4.99 -8.73 -25.93
C THR A 19 4.61 -9.73 -24.85
N VAL A 20 3.37 -9.65 -24.36
CA VAL A 20 2.81 -10.65 -23.44
C VAL A 20 1.76 -11.48 -24.17
N THR A 21 1.83 -12.79 -24.03
CA THR A 21 0.83 -13.72 -24.55
C THR A 21 0.30 -14.56 -23.41
N THR A 22 -1.02 -14.52 -23.18
CA THR A 22 -1.67 -15.37 -22.19
C THR A 22 -2.55 -16.39 -22.90
N SER A 23 -2.60 -17.61 -22.36
CA SER A 23 -3.55 -18.64 -22.81
C SER A 23 -4.32 -19.17 -21.61
N LYS A 24 -5.65 -19.01 -21.63
CA LYS A 24 -6.56 -19.55 -20.61
C LYS A 24 -7.68 -20.31 -21.31
N PHE A 25 -7.77 -21.61 -21.07
CA PHE A 25 -8.65 -22.52 -21.81
C PHE A 25 -8.44 -22.42 -23.33
N LEU A 26 -9.40 -21.85 -24.06
CA LEU A 26 -9.40 -21.68 -25.52
C LEU A 26 -9.12 -20.24 -25.97
N THR A 27 -8.98 -19.28 -25.03
CA THR A 27 -8.71 -17.89 -25.37
C THR A 27 -7.23 -17.59 -25.29
N LYS A 28 -6.70 -17.02 -26.38
CA LYS A 28 -5.35 -16.49 -26.45
C LYS A 28 -5.43 -14.98 -26.56
N GLN A 29 -4.85 -14.28 -25.60
CA GLN A 29 -4.74 -12.83 -25.62
C GLN A 29 -3.28 -12.44 -25.82
N LYS A 30 -3.06 -11.40 -26.60
CA LYS A 30 -1.73 -10.86 -26.88
C LYS A 30 -1.76 -9.35 -26.67
N ASP A 31 -0.93 -8.86 -25.76
CA ASP A 31 -0.79 -7.44 -25.46
C ASP A 31 0.67 -6.99 -25.52
N ILE A 32 0.88 -5.69 -25.34
CA ILE A 32 2.21 -5.10 -25.21
C ILE A 32 2.26 -4.37 -23.86
N ILE A 33 3.15 -4.81 -22.98
CA ILE A 33 3.40 -4.15 -21.69
C ILE A 33 4.61 -3.23 -21.84
N LYS A 34 4.48 -2.01 -21.30
CA LYS A 34 5.51 -0.96 -21.37
C LYS A 34 5.85 -0.44 -19.98
N PHE A 35 7.13 -0.18 -19.73
CA PHE A 35 7.63 0.55 -18.57
C PHE A 35 8.52 1.69 -19.06
N GLY A 36 8.11 2.93 -18.82
CA GLY A 36 8.90 4.13 -19.07
C GLY A 36 9.47 4.67 -17.76
N LEU A 37 10.78 4.67 -17.62
CA LEU A 37 11.49 5.15 -16.43
C LEU A 37 11.92 6.60 -16.67
N ASN A 38 11.58 7.51 -15.75
CA ASN A 38 11.97 8.92 -15.87
C ASN A 38 13.49 9.15 -15.73
N LYS A 39 14.24 8.20 -15.14
CA LYS A 39 15.70 8.16 -15.22
C LYS A 39 16.14 7.23 -16.34
N LYS A 40 17.14 7.68 -17.11
CA LYS A 40 17.69 6.98 -18.29
C LYS A 40 18.63 5.83 -17.90
N ILE A 41 18.14 4.89 -17.09
CA ILE A 41 18.86 3.69 -16.63
C ILE A 41 18.41 2.45 -17.42
N ILE A 42 19.20 1.39 -17.37
CA ILE A 42 18.78 0.05 -17.85
C ILE A 42 18.75 -0.84 -16.60
N PRO A 43 17.56 -1.20 -16.10
CA PRO A 43 17.47 -2.15 -14.98
C PRO A 43 18.06 -3.50 -15.35
N ASN A 44 18.64 -4.17 -14.37
CA ASN A 44 19.13 -5.53 -14.51
C ASN A 44 18.01 -6.48 -14.98
N SER A 45 18.33 -7.46 -15.84
CA SER A 45 17.37 -8.46 -16.32
C SER A 45 16.66 -9.20 -15.19
N ASP A 46 17.34 -9.48 -14.07
CA ASP A 46 16.74 -10.07 -12.88
C ASP A 46 15.63 -9.17 -12.32
N LEU A 47 15.90 -7.87 -12.16
CA LEU A 47 14.92 -6.91 -11.67
C LEU A 47 13.74 -6.74 -12.63
N ILE A 48 13.97 -6.83 -13.95
CA ILE A 48 12.90 -6.84 -14.94
C ILE A 48 12.04 -8.09 -14.77
N ALA A 49 12.65 -9.28 -14.66
CA ALA A 49 11.94 -10.54 -14.48
C ALA A 49 11.14 -10.57 -13.16
N VAL A 50 11.74 -10.11 -12.07
CA VAL A 50 11.11 -9.99 -10.75
C VAL A 50 9.94 -9.00 -10.82
N ALA A 51 10.08 -7.84 -11.47
CA ALA A 51 8.99 -6.89 -11.65
C ALA A 51 7.86 -7.44 -12.55
N LEU A 52 8.15 -8.26 -13.55
CA LEU A 52 7.11 -8.94 -14.34
C LEU A 52 6.40 -10.03 -13.54
N SER A 53 7.10 -10.72 -12.63
CA SER A 53 6.49 -11.75 -11.77
C SER A 53 5.38 -11.19 -10.89
N THR A 54 5.45 -9.92 -10.49
CA THR A 54 4.40 -9.26 -9.70
C THR A 54 3.06 -9.25 -10.44
N LEU A 55 3.09 -9.24 -11.78
CA LEU A 55 1.91 -9.25 -12.65
C LEU A 55 1.32 -10.66 -12.81
N CYS A 56 2.07 -11.68 -12.43
CA CYS A 56 1.68 -13.09 -12.57
C CYS A 56 1.03 -13.64 -11.30
N GLY A 57 1.50 -13.21 -10.12
CA GLY A 57 1.08 -13.77 -8.84
C GLY A 57 1.10 -15.31 -8.86
N THR A 58 0.08 -15.94 -8.28
CA THR A 58 -0.13 -17.40 -8.37
C THR A 58 -1.15 -17.80 -9.44
N GLN A 59 -1.47 -16.90 -10.37
CA GLN A 59 -2.55 -17.10 -11.33
C GLN A 59 -2.18 -18.09 -12.44
N TYR A 60 -0.91 -18.11 -12.86
CA TYR A 60 -0.45 -18.88 -14.01
C TYR A 60 0.35 -20.11 -13.57
N LYS A 61 0.16 -21.25 -14.25
CA LYS A 61 0.88 -22.49 -13.97
C LYS A 61 2.21 -22.59 -14.70
N ASN A 62 2.29 -21.96 -15.88
CA ASN A 62 3.51 -21.90 -16.68
C ASN A 62 3.82 -20.44 -17.01
N ILE A 63 5.07 -20.04 -16.76
CA ILE A 63 5.56 -18.69 -17.03
C ILE A 63 6.82 -18.81 -17.88
N TYR A 64 6.84 -18.18 -19.04
CA TYR A 64 8.06 -18.06 -19.86
C TYR A 64 8.51 -16.60 -19.91
N MET A 65 9.78 -16.33 -19.64
CA MET A 65 10.38 -15.00 -19.80
C MET A 65 11.56 -15.05 -20.76
N ASP A 66 11.47 -14.35 -21.89
CA ASP A 66 12.54 -14.25 -22.90
C ASP A 66 13.68 -13.32 -22.47
N LEU A 67 14.18 -13.51 -21.25
CA LEU A 67 15.25 -12.77 -20.59
C LEU A 67 16.32 -13.75 -20.10
N LEU A 68 17.56 -13.27 -20.01
CA LEU A 68 18.62 -13.95 -19.27
C LEU A 68 18.45 -13.61 -17.78
N VAL A 69 18.15 -14.61 -16.95
CA VAL A 69 17.84 -14.44 -15.53
C VAL A 69 18.75 -15.35 -14.73
N SER A 70 19.30 -14.85 -13.61
CA SER A 70 20.13 -15.63 -12.71
C SER A 70 19.35 -16.77 -12.06
N THR A 71 20.06 -17.82 -11.63
CA THR A 71 19.45 -18.97 -10.94
C THR A 71 18.69 -18.54 -9.68
N GLU A 72 19.24 -17.61 -8.91
CA GLU A 72 18.63 -17.14 -7.66
C GLU A 72 17.30 -16.42 -7.93
N ALA A 73 17.28 -15.49 -8.89
CA ALA A 73 16.05 -14.80 -9.27
C ALA A 73 15.01 -15.77 -9.85
N LEU A 74 15.44 -16.72 -10.68
CA LEU A 74 14.56 -17.75 -11.25
C LEU A 74 13.89 -18.60 -10.16
N GLU A 75 14.66 -19.15 -9.22
CA GLU A 75 14.12 -19.97 -8.12
C GLU A 75 13.23 -19.15 -7.18
N GLY A 76 13.62 -17.89 -6.91
CA GLY A 76 12.78 -16.95 -6.16
C GLY A 76 11.43 -16.73 -6.82
N ILE A 77 11.42 -16.50 -8.15
CA ILE A 77 10.19 -16.31 -8.93
C ILE A 77 9.34 -17.58 -8.91
N LYS A 78 9.92 -18.77 -9.15
CA LYS A 78 9.20 -20.06 -9.07
C LYS A 78 8.50 -20.23 -7.72
N LYS A 79 9.21 -19.96 -6.62
CA LYS A 79 8.66 -20.05 -5.26
C LYS A 79 7.52 -19.07 -5.03
N PHE A 80 7.67 -17.83 -5.49
CA PHE A 80 6.64 -16.79 -5.35
C PHE A 80 5.39 -17.11 -6.16
N THR A 81 5.55 -17.48 -7.43
CA THR A 81 4.43 -17.68 -8.35
C THR A 81 3.81 -19.08 -8.26
N GLN A 82 4.49 -20.03 -7.59
CA GLN A 82 4.11 -21.44 -7.55
C GLN A 82 3.92 -22.05 -8.95
N ALA A 83 4.71 -21.57 -9.91
CA ALA A 83 4.58 -21.91 -11.31
C ALA A 83 5.83 -22.63 -11.83
N ASN A 84 5.69 -23.34 -12.94
CA ASN A 84 6.83 -23.74 -13.74
C ASN A 84 7.33 -22.52 -14.52
N VAL A 85 8.51 -22.02 -14.17
CA VAL A 85 9.10 -20.82 -14.78
C VAL A 85 10.30 -21.23 -15.63
N THR A 86 10.29 -20.83 -16.90
CA THR A 86 11.40 -21.03 -17.84
C THR A 86 11.85 -19.70 -18.42
N VAL A 87 13.14 -19.60 -18.78
CA VAL A 87 13.78 -18.36 -19.24
C VAL A 87 14.57 -18.59 -20.53
N LYS A 88 15.09 -17.52 -21.13
CA LYS A 88 15.93 -17.63 -22.34
C LYS A 88 17.31 -18.17 -21.97
N GLY A 89 17.75 -19.23 -22.67
CA GLY A 89 19.07 -19.84 -22.45
C GLY A 89 19.15 -20.76 -21.23
N GLU A 90 20.32 -21.33 -20.98
CA GLU A 90 20.61 -22.13 -19.79
C GLU A 90 21.11 -21.21 -18.66
N ASN A 91 20.61 -21.42 -17.44
CA ASN A 91 20.87 -20.66 -16.20
C ASN A 91 22.25 -19.95 -16.17
N LEU A 92 22.26 -18.63 -16.37
CA LEU A 92 23.47 -17.84 -16.45
C LEU A 92 23.80 -17.18 -15.11
N SER A 93 24.88 -17.63 -14.46
CA SER A 93 25.70 -16.90 -13.47
C SER A 93 24.97 -16.32 -12.23
N PRO A 94 25.70 -15.98 -11.14
CA PRO A 94 25.08 -15.38 -9.94
C PRO A 94 24.43 -14.01 -10.23
N PRO A 95 23.51 -13.54 -9.35
CA PRO A 95 22.88 -12.23 -9.52
C PRO A 95 23.92 -11.12 -9.63
N THR A 96 23.72 -10.25 -10.61
CA THR A 96 24.70 -9.20 -10.95
C THR A 96 24.37 -7.84 -10.34
N TYR A 97 23.22 -7.70 -9.68
CA TYR A 97 22.79 -6.44 -9.08
C TYR A 97 23.31 -6.26 -7.65
N LYS A 98 23.75 -5.04 -7.31
CA LYS A 98 24.28 -4.69 -5.98
C LYS A 98 23.23 -3.93 -5.16
N ASN A 99 22.30 -4.66 -4.55
CA ASN A 99 21.29 -4.11 -3.64
C ASN A 99 21.67 -4.38 -2.17
N GLY A 100 21.01 -3.68 -1.23
CA GLY A 100 21.14 -3.96 0.20
C GLY A 100 21.92 -2.93 1.02
N THR A 101 21.92 -1.65 0.63
CA THR A 101 22.34 -0.58 1.57
C THR A 101 21.20 -0.23 2.53
N ASN A 102 21.43 0.68 3.47
CA ASN A 102 20.38 1.15 4.39
C ASN A 102 19.32 2.07 3.72
N ASN A 103 19.43 2.38 2.42
CA ASN A 103 18.49 3.26 1.74
C ASN A 103 17.05 2.70 1.72
N ILE A 104 16.09 3.59 1.96
CA ILE A 104 14.66 3.27 1.94
C ILE A 104 13.99 3.86 0.69
N ILE A 105 13.20 3.05 0.00
CA ILE A 105 12.25 3.48 -1.01
C ILE A 105 10.86 3.60 -0.40
N LEU A 106 10.20 4.74 -0.57
CA LEU A 106 8.75 4.86 -0.34
C LEU A 106 8.00 4.73 -1.66
N ASN A 107 7.12 3.72 -1.75
CA ASN A 107 6.14 3.62 -2.83
C ASN A 107 5.09 4.72 -2.63
N PHE A 108 5.25 5.83 -3.36
CA PHE A 108 4.59 7.09 -3.09
C PHE A 108 3.51 7.41 -4.12
N SER A 109 2.28 7.65 -3.67
CA SER A 109 1.15 8.08 -4.51
C SER A 109 0.71 9.53 -4.26
N GLY A 110 1.20 10.14 -3.18
CA GLY A 110 0.75 11.46 -2.73
C GLY A 110 -0.61 11.46 -2.02
N GLY A 111 -1.27 10.31 -1.91
CA GLY A 111 -2.45 10.16 -1.04
C GLY A 111 -2.06 10.13 0.45
N PHE A 112 -3.06 10.30 1.33
CA PHE A 112 -2.88 10.42 2.80
C PHE A 112 -1.85 9.46 3.36
N ASP A 113 -2.01 8.18 3.08
CA ASP A 113 -1.26 7.12 3.75
C ASP A 113 0.23 7.20 3.35
N SER A 114 0.53 7.40 2.06
CA SER A 114 1.92 7.61 1.59
C SER A 114 2.50 8.97 2.00
N LEU A 115 1.67 10.01 2.12
CA LEU A 115 2.11 11.34 2.56
C LEU A 115 2.44 11.35 4.05
N ALA A 116 1.64 10.70 4.87
CA ALA A 116 1.92 10.51 6.29
C ALA A 116 3.21 9.72 6.48
N ALA A 117 3.40 8.63 5.72
CA ALA A 117 4.66 7.87 5.75
C ALA A 117 5.86 8.78 5.45
N LEU A 118 5.80 9.58 4.38
CA LEU A 118 6.86 10.53 4.05
C LEU A 118 7.16 11.52 5.19
N CYS A 119 6.13 12.02 5.88
CA CYS A 119 6.31 12.98 6.98
C CYS A 119 7.12 12.41 8.15
N ILE A 120 7.04 11.10 8.40
CA ILE A 120 7.68 10.45 9.55
C ILE A 120 8.93 9.63 9.18
N MET A 121 9.23 9.49 7.89
CA MET A 121 10.43 8.81 7.39
C MET A 121 11.66 9.74 7.38
N PRO A 122 12.89 9.19 7.32
CA PRO A 122 14.12 9.97 7.20
C PRO A 122 14.16 10.81 5.92
N ASP A 123 14.81 11.97 5.99
CA ASP A 123 14.85 12.95 4.88
C ASP A 123 15.54 12.41 3.61
N ASN A 124 16.40 11.39 3.74
CA ASN A 124 17.10 10.77 2.62
C ASN A 124 16.25 9.71 1.87
N THR A 125 15.00 9.47 2.31
CA THR A 125 14.06 8.52 1.69
C THR A 125 13.89 8.80 0.20
N LYS A 126 13.97 7.76 -0.62
CA LYS A 126 13.77 7.86 -2.07
C LYS A 126 12.31 7.59 -2.41
N LEU A 127 11.70 8.50 -3.16
CA LEU A 127 10.30 8.36 -3.57
C LEU A 127 10.23 7.65 -4.92
N VAL A 128 9.47 6.57 -5.00
CA VAL A 128 9.17 5.87 -6.25
C VAL A 128 7.67 5.88 -6.48
N SER A 129 7.23 6.31 -7.67
CA SER A 129 5.81 6.39 -8.03
C SER A 129 5.54 5.65 -9.34
N ILE A 130 4.38 5.00 -9.45
CA ILE A 130 3.94 4.37 -10.69
C ILE A 130 2.85 5.25 -11.33
N ASP A 131 3.10 5.71 -12.56
CA ASP A 131 2.11 6.40 -13.39
C ASP A 131 1.36 5.37 -14.25
N PHE A 132 0.16 5.00 -13.78
CA PHE A 132 -0.72 4.06 -14.50
C PHE A 132 -1.48 4.72 -15.67
N GLY A 133 -1.45 6.06 -15.79
CA GLY A 133 -2.26 6.83 -16.73
C GLY A 133 -3.78 6.79 -16.46
N HIS A 134 -4.56 7.30 -17.41
CA HIS A 134 -6.04 7.37 -17.41
C HIS A 134 -6.66 7.80 -16.07
N TRP A 135 -7.38 6.89 -15.41
CA TRP A 135 -8.14 7.12 -14.17
C TRP A 135 -7.27 7.58 -12.99
N PHE A 136 -5.94 7.51 -13.11
CA PHE A 136 -4.95 7.85 -12.09
C PHE A 136 -4.22 9.18 -12.35
N THR A 137 -4.71 10.02 -13.26
CA THR A 137 -4.11 11.34 -13.54
C THR A 137 -4.01 12.24 -12.31
N ARG A 138 -5.00 12.19 -11.41
CA ARG A 138 -5.00 12.99 -10.17
C ARG A 138 -3.92 12.58 -9.17
N GLU A 139 -3.64 11.28 -9.06
CA GLU A 139 -2.51 10.79 -8.25
C GLU A 139 -1.19 11.33 -8.82
N LYS A 140 -1.06 11.34 -10.16
CA LYS A 140 0.12 11.91 -10.82
C LYS A 140 0.31 13.39 -10.55
N GLU A 141 -0.75 14.18 -10.59
CA GLU A 141 -0.67 15.63 -10.34
C GLU A 141 -0.04 15.93 -8.98
N ILE A 142 -0.43 15.19 -7.94
CA ILE A 142 0.14 15.40 -6.61
C ILE A 142 1.55 14.82 -6.48
N PHE A 143 1.79 13.56 -6.88
CA PHE A 143 3.10 12.97 -6.63
C PHE A 143 4.20 13.66 -7.44
N SER A 144 3.86 14.24 -8.59
CA SER A 144 4.83 14.96 -9.43
C SER A 144 5.44 16.17 -8.74
N LYS A 145 4.75 16.75 -7.74
CA LYS A 145 5.26 17.87 -6.92
C LYS A 145 6.47 17.49 -6.05
N PHE A 146 6.71 16.19 -5.87
CA PHE A 146 7.79 15.66 -5.04
C PHE A 146 8.98 15.12 -5.85
N ALA A 147 8.95 15.29 -7.18
CA ALA A 147 9.97 14.79 -8.10
C ALA A 147 10.40 13.33 -7.87
N PRO A 148 9.47 12.36 -7.75
CA PRO A 148 9.80 10.97 -7.51
C PRO A 148 10.50 10.32 -8.71
N TYR A 149 11.14 9.19 -8.47
CA TYR A 149 11.51 8.24 -9.52
C TYR A 149 10.23 7.59 -10.05
N THR A 150 9.84 7.95 -11.28
CA THR A 150 8.55 7.53 -11.85
C THR A 150 8.75 6.37 -12.82
N VAL A 151 7.84 5.40 -12.73
CA VAL A 151 7.64 4.35 -13.76
C VAL A 151 6.27 4.54 -14.39
N LYS A 152 6.21 4.94 -15.66
CA LYS A 152 4.97 5.00 -16.44
C LYS A 152 4.68 3.64 -17.06
N THR A 153 3.45 3.15 -16.93
CA THR A 153 3.08 1.82 -17.46
C THR A 153 1.61 1.74 -17.87
N ASN A 154 1.26 0.67 -18.59
CA ASN A 154 -0.09 0.38 -19.09
C ASN A 154 -0.66 -0.94 -18.53
N PHE A 155 0.06 -1.69 -17.69
CA PHE A 155 -0.37 -3.05 -17.31
C PHE A 155 -1.71 -3.10 -16.57
N ARG A 156 -2.12 -2.03 -15.85
CA ARG A 156 -3.45 -1.95 -15.21
C ARG A 156 -4.57 -1.80 -16.22
N GLN A 157 -4.34 -1.04 -17.28
CA GLN A 157 -5.28 -0.87 -18.39
C GLN A 157 -5.54 -2.22 -19.07
N LEU A 158 -4.48 -3.03 -19.15
CA LEU A 158 -4.49 -4.38 -19.67
C LEU A 158 -4.94 -5.44 -18.65
N LYS A 159 -5.32 -5.04 -17.42
CA LYS A 159 -5.84 -5.90 -16.35
C LYS A 159 -4.85 -6.93 -15.77
N TYR A 160 -3.56 -6.68 -15.86
CA TYR A 160 -2.50 -7.50 -15.23
C TYR A 160 -2.25 -7.16 -13.76
N ASP A 161 -3.10 -6.34 -13.15
CA ASP A 161 -3.05 -5.93 -11.74
C ASP A 161 -3.90 -6.82 -10.81
N ARG A 162 -4.49 -7.88 -11.35
CA ARG A 162 -5.43 -8.75 -10.63
C ARG A 162 -4.78 -9.91 -9.89
N ALA A 163 -3.56 -10.28 -10.28
CA ALA A 163 -2.95 -11.51 -9.80
C ALA A 163 -2.29 -11.36 -8.41
N SER A 164 -1.73 -10.19 -8.10
CA SER A 164 -1.06 -9.94 -6.81
C SER A 164 -0.93 -8.45 -6.56
N TRP A 165 -1.24 -7.99 -5.35
CA TRP A 165 -1.06 -6.58 -4.95
C TRP A 165 0.38 -6.06 -5.11
N THR A 166 1.36 -6.98 -5.15
CA THR A 166 2.79 -6.66 -5.26
C THR A 166 3.17 -5.90 -6.53
N PHE A 167 2.28 -5.86 -7.55
CA PHE A 167 2.48 -5.01 -8.74
C PHE A 167 2.68 -3.53 -8.37
N MET A 168 2.13 -3.09 -7.23
CA MET A 168 2.29 -1.73 -6.72
C MET A 168 3.76 -1.38 -6.43
N GLY A 169 4.61 -2.37 -6.16
CA GLY A 169 6.04 -2.19 -5.93
C GLY A 169 6.93 -2.51 -7.13
N ALA A 170 6.37 -2.73 -8.32
CA ALA A 170 7.16 -2.99 -9.53
C ALA A 170 8.15 -1.84 -9.81
N GLY A 171 7.76 -0.60 -9.53
CA GLY A 171 8.66 0.56 -9.63
C GLY A 171 9.84 0.48 -8.67
N ALA A 172 9.59 0.12 -7.40
CA ALA A 172 10.64 -0.02 -6.40
C ALA A 172 11.64 -1.11 -6.79
N ILE A 173 11.16 -2.24 -7.33
CA ILE A 173 12.02 -3.32 -7.85
C ILE A 173 12.90 -2.80 -9.00
N LEU A 174 12.32 -2.14 -10.01
CA LEU A 174 13.06 -1.65 -11.17
C LEU A 174 14.11 -0.58 -10.84
N TYR A 175 13.87 0.24 -9.81
CA TYR A 175 14.81 1.27 -9.36
C TYR A 175 15.74 0.82 -8.24
N SER A 176 15.54 -0.37 -7.67
CA SER A 176 16.22 -0.80 -6.44
C SER A 176 17.73 -0.68 -6.50
N GLU A 177 18.36 -1.19 -7.56
CA GLU A 177 19.81 -1.12 -7.78
C GLU A 177 20.29 0.30 -7.97
N TYR A 178 19.62 1.07 -8.81
CA TYR A 178 19.99 2.45 -9.08
C TYR A 178 19.94 3.32 -7.81
N LEU A 179 19.02 3.01 -6.89
CA LEU A 179 18.86 3.72 -5.63
C LEU A 179 19.64 3.07 -4.46
N GLY A 180 20.30 1.94 -4.71
CA GLY A 180 20.96 1.13 -3.68
C GLY A 180 20.03 0.69 -2.57
N ALA A 181 18.74 0.45 -2.85
CA ALA A 181 17.75 0.17 -1.82
C ALA A 181 18.03 -1.14 -1.08
N GLY A 182 17.85 -1.13 0.25
CA GLY A 182 17.72 -2.35 1.07
C GLY A 182 16.34 -2.47 1.72
N TYR A 183 15.57 -1.39 1.70
CA TYR A 183 14.23 -1.35 2.26
C TYR A 183 13.23 -0.68 1.30
N GLN A 184 11.98 -1.11 1.40
CA GLN A 184 10.85 -0.38 0.86
C GLN A 184 9.75 -0.21 1.90
N VAL A 185 8.88 0.76 1.67
CA VAL A 185 7.70 1.06 2.46
C VAL A 185 6.52 1.30 1.53
N PHE A 186 5.34 0.84 1.93
CA PHE A 186 4.07 1.24 1.34
C PHE A 186 3.29 2.16 2.28
N GLY A 187 2.44 3.01 1.72
CA GLY A 187 1.39 3.71 2.45
C GLY A 187 0.24 2.78 2.86
N THR A 188 0.53 1.69 3.57
CA THR A 188 -0.48 0.75 4.07
C THR A 188 -0.78 1.07 5.51
N ASN A 189 -2.06 1.30 5.83
CA ASN A 189 -2.51 1.64 7.18
C ASN A 189 -3.10 0.43 7.91
N LEU A 190 -3.50 0.62 9.17
CA LEU A 190 -3.99 -0.46 10.04
C LEU A 190 -5.22 -1.15 9.45
N GLU A 191 -6.15 -0.39 8.89
CA GLU A 191 -7.40 -0.93 8.36
C GLU A 191 -7.32 -1.52 6.95
N SER A 192 -6.14 -1.52 6.33
CA SER A 192 -5.93 -1.97 4.95
C SER A 192 -6.11 -3.48 4.75
N THR A 193 -5.98 -4.30 5.80
CA THR A 193 -6.14 -5.76 5.69
C THR A 193 -6.59 -6.40 7.01
N PRO A 194 -7.46 -7.43 6.98
CA PRO A 194 -7.89 -8.14 8.19
C PRO A 194 -6.72 -8.73 8.99
N TRP A 195 -5.61 -9.08 8.33
CA TRP A 195 -4.44 -9.69 8.98
C TRP A 195 -3.76 -8.76 10.00
N ASN A 196 -3.96 -7.44 9.89
CA ASN A 196 -3.40 -6.46 10.82
C ASN A 196 -4.02 -6.53 12.22
N TYR A 197 -5.20 -7.12 12.35
CA TYR A 197 -5.93 -7.18 13.63
C TYR A 197 -5.58 -8.42 14.47
N ILE A 198 -5.09 -9.49 13.84
CA ILE A 198 -5.23 -10.85 14.36
C ILE A 198 -3.91 -11.61 14.54
N SER A 199 -2.78 -11.13 14.00
CA SER A 199 -1.54 -11.93 14.04
C SER A 199 -0.26 -11.10 14.17
N PRO A 200 0.22 -10.85 15.42
CA PRO A 200 1.52 -10.24 15.67
C PRO A 200 2.67 -11.01 14.99
N ASP A 201 2.62 -12.34 15.03
CA ASP A 201 3.64 -13.20 14.40
C ASP A 201 3.71 -13.03 12.89
N ARG A 202 2.57 -12.83 12.21
CA ARG A 202 2.55 -12.53 10.77
C ARG A 202 3.09 -11.15 10.48
N ILE A 203 2.80 -10.15 11.32
CA ILE A 203 3.33 -8.79 11.18
C ILE A 203 4.87 -8.83 11.19
N ASN A 204 5.47 -9.56 12.13
CA ASN A 204 6.93 -9.64 12.29
C ASN A 204 7.62 -10.49 11.21
N LYS A 205 6.98 -11.58 10.74
CA LYS A 205 7.52 -12.42 9.63
C LYS A 205 7.37 -11.76 8.25
N SER A 206 6.58 -10.69 8.14
CA SER A 206 6.20 -10.04 6.88
C SER A 206 7.21 -9.03 6.34
N VAL A 207 8.47 -8.99 6.81
CA VAL A 207 9.47 -8.10 6.20
C VAL A 207 10.13 -8.70 4.94
N LEU A 208 10.13 -10.03 4.81
CA LEU A 208 10.64 -10.74 3.63
C LEU A 208 9.50 -11.16 2.71
N VAL A 209 8.86 -10.18 2.07
CA VAL A 209 7.73 -10.41 1.15
C VAL A 209 8.25 -10.63 -0.27
N PRO A 210 8.10 -11.81 -0.87
CA PRO A 210 8.32 -11.95 -2.31
C PRO A 210 7.26 -11.15 -3.08
N PRO A 211 7.62 -10.50 -4.19
CA PRO A 211 8.88 -10.64 -4.91
C PRO A 211 9.99 -9.67 -4.46
N PHE A 212 9.75 -8.81 -3.47
CA PHE A 212 10.70 -7.78 -3.04
C PHE A 212 11.97 -8.37 -2.42
N SER A 213 11.83 -9.43 -1.63
CA SER A 213 12.98 -10.17 -1.09
C SER A 213 13.84 -10.82 -2.18
N ILE A 214 13.27 -11.17 -3.34
CA ILE A 214 14.02 -11.67 -4.51
C ILE A 214 14.89 -10.57 -5.11
N ALA A 215 14.53 -9.29 -4.93
CA ALA A 215 15.33 -8.14 -5.31
C ALA A 215 16.23 -7.64 -4.16
N ASN A 216 16.40 -8.43 -3.09
CA ASN A 216 17.12 -8.08 -1.86
C ASN A 216 16.60 -6.80 -1.18
N ILE A 217 15.27 -6.60 -1.19
CA ILE A 217 14.59 -5.47 -0.53
C ILE A 217 13.68 -6.02 0.57
N LYS A 218 13.77 -5.45 1.77
CA LYS A 218 12.86 -5.75 2.88
C LYS A 218 11.69 -4.77 2.91
N ASP A 219 10.48 -5.28 3.14
CA ASP A 219 9.24 -4.49 3.22
C ASP A 219 8.95 -4.06 4.68
N ILE A 220 9.27 -2.82 5.02
CA ILE A 220 9.06 -2.26 6.38
C ILE A 220 7.64 -1.69 6.50
N LYS A 221 7.00 -1.89 7.66
CA LYS A 221 5.61 -1.51 7.91
C LYS A 221 5.49 -0.17 8.65
N TYR A 222 6.05 0.87 8.05
CA TYR A 222 6.30 2.17 8.70
C TYR A 222 5.06 2.87 9.27
N ILE A 223 3.92 2.80 8.57
CA ILE A 223 2.65 3.39 9.02
C ILE A 223 1.52 2.38 9.21
N GLN A 224 1.82 1.08 9.13
CA GLN A 224 0.78 0.04 9.13
C GLN A 224 0.13 -0.17 10.51
N GLY A 225 0.77 0.33 11.58
CA GLY A 225 0.17 0.40 12.91
C GLY A 225 -0.74 1.61 13.14
N LEU A 226 -0.94 2.49 12.15
CA LEU A 226 -1.71 3.73 12.27
C LEU A 226 -3.06 3.61 11.58
N ALA A 227 -4.12 4.08 12.25
CA ALA A 227 -5.44 4.22 11.65
C ALA A 227 -5.58 5.59 10.95
N LEU A 228 -6.63 5.76 10.14
CA LEU A 228 -6.90 7.02 9.45
C LEU A 228 -6.80 8.29 10.33
N PRO A 229 -7.34 8.35 11.57
CA PRO A 229 -7.21 9.54 12.42
C PRO A 229 -5.76 9.93 12.72
N SER A 230 -4.90 8.99 13.14
CA SER A 230 -3.48 9.26 13.39
C SER A 230 -2.70 9.62 12.13
N ILE A 231 -3.05 9.04 10.97
CA ILE A 231 -2.50 9.46 9.66
C ILE A 231 -2.79 10.95 9.39
N ILE A 232 -4.00 11.41 9.65
CA ILE A 232 -4.39 12.81 9.46
C ILE A 232 -3.69 13.71 10.49
N MET A 233 -3.53 13.25 11.75
CA MET A 233 -2.77 13.98 12.77
C MET A 233 -1.33 14.27 12.28
N ILE A 234 -0.67 13.26 11.72
CA ILE A 234 0.68 13.40 11.14
C ILE A 234 0.70 14.42 10.01
N ILE A 235 -0.17 14.28 9.00
CA ILE A 235 -0.15 15.18 7.84
C ILE A 235 -0.49 16.61 8.25
N SER A 236 -1.52 16.80 9.09
CA SER A 236 -1.92 18.14 9.56
C SER A 236 -0.86 18.82 10.42
N ARG A 237 0.03 18.04 11.05
CA ARG A 237 1.19 18.56 11.79
C ARG A 237 2.33 18.98 10.87
N TYR A 238 2.74 18.11 9.94
CA TYR A 238 3.97 18.30 9.16
C TYR A 238 3.76 18.94 7.81
N ARG A 239 2.63 18.65 7.15
CA ARG A 239 2.29 19.09 5.79
C ARG A 239 0.83 19.56 5.70
N PRO A 240 0.42 20.52 6.55
CA PRO A 240 -0.95 21.06 6.50
C PRO A 240 -1.30 21.65 5.13
N ASP A 241 -0.31 22.20 4.42
CA ASP A 241 -0.40 22.73 3.06
C ASP A 241 -0.90 21.69 2.04
N LEU A 242 -0.54 20.42 2.24
CA LEU A 242 -0.85 19.35 1.29
C LEU A 242 -2.06 18.50 1.67
N LEU A 243 -2.64 18.67 2.86
CA LEU A 243 -3.70 17.78 3.32
C LEU A 243 -4.90 17.79 2.37
N ASN A 244 -5.37 18.95 1.91
CA ASN A 244 -6.51 19.05 0.99
C ASN A 244 -6.20 18.43 -0.38
N GLU A 245 -5.02 18.70 -0.93
CA GLU A 245 -4.61 18.15 -2.22
C GLU A 245 -4.45 16.64 -2.16
N SER A 246 -3.87 16.13 -1.08
CA SER A 246 -3.76 14.71 -0.80
C SER A 246 -5.13 14.05 -0.66
N LEU A 247 -6.11 14.76 -0.11
CA LEU A 247 -7.49 14.28 -0.07
C LEU A 247 -8.06 14.16 -1.50
N LYS A 248 -7.77 15.13 -2.38
CA LYS A 248 -8.32 15.21 -3.75
C LYS A 248 -7.76 14.14 -4.68
N SER A 249 -6.51 13.74 -4.47
CA SER A 249 -5.85 12.71 -5.30
C SER A 249 -6.38 11.30 -5.03
N LEU A 250 -6.94 11.04 -3.85
CA LEU A 250 -7.26 9.69 -3.37
C LEU A 250 -8.49 9.03 -4.01
N SER A 251 -9.50 9.82 -4.40
CA SER A 251 -10.81 9.32 -4.84
C SER A 251 -11.71 10.43 -5.39
N GLU A 252 -12.65 10.06 -6.26
CA GLU A 252 -13.63 11.00 -6.83
C GLU A 252 -14.55 11.64 -5.77
N PRO A 253 -14.92 12.92 -5.94
CA PRO A 253 -16.03 13.54 -5.22
C PRO A 253 -17.29 12.67 -5.28
N GLY A 254 -18.04 12.60 -4.19
CA GLY A 254 -19.27 11.80 -4.09
C GLY A 254 -19.05 10.29 -3.89
N THR A 255 -17.81 9.84 -3.64
CA THR A 255 -17.53 8.47 -3.21
C THR A 255 -17.50 8.36 -1.67
N GLU A 256 -17.88 7.21 -1.12
CA GLU A 256 -17.79 6.95 0.33
C GLU A 256 -16.37 7.20 0.86
N LYS A 257 -15.35 6.67 0.19
CA LYS A 257 -13.94 6.82 0.57
C LYS A 257 -13.52 8.28 0.65
N ARG A 258 -13.93 9.11 -0.31
CA ARG A 258 -13.64 10.55 -0.33
C ARG A 258 -14.30 11.24 0.86
N TYR A 259 -15.61 11.07 1.02
CA TYR A 259 -16.37 11.76 2.04
C TYR A 259 -15.96 11.35 3.45
N ARG A 260 -15.75 10.04 3.70
CA ARG A 260 -15.27 9.53 4.99
C ARG A 260 -13.93 10.15 5.39
N LYS A 261 -12.96 10.18 4.48
CA LYS A 261 -11.65 10.81 4.75
C LYS A 261 -11.78 12.31 4.98
N GLU A 262 -12.70 12.99 4.28
CA GLU A 262 -12.97 14.41 4.46
C GLU A 262 -13.52 14.77 5.84
N ILE A 263 -14.57 14.08 6.30
CA ILE A 263 -15.21 14.40 7.59
C ILE A 263 -14.28 14.08 8.78
N VAL A 264 -13.49 13.01 8.69
CA VAL A 264 -12.46 12.72 9.70
C VAL A 264 -11.36 13.78 9.64
N ALA A 265 -10.94 14.23 8.46
CA ALA A 265 -9.92 15.27 8.32
C ALA A 265 -10.34 16.60 8.95
N LYS A 266 -11.57 17.05 8.67
CA LYS A 266 -12.15 18.25 9.28
C LYS A 266 -12.21 18.16 10.80
N PHE A 267 -12.66 17.02 11.32
CA PHE A 267 -12.74 16.80 12.76
C PHE A 267 -11.37 16.84 13.43
N ILE A 268 -10.39 16.11 12.90
CA ILE A 268 -9.03 16.09 13.47
C ILE A 268 -8.40 17.49 13.41
N CYS A 269 -8.53 18.20 12.29
CA CYS A 269 -8.00 19.56 12.19
C CYS A 269 -8.63 20.48 13.23
N LYS A 270 -9.95 20.41 13.43
CA LYS A 270 -10.65 21.17 14.47
C LYS A 270 -10.19 20.77 15.88
N LYS A 271 -10.15 19.47 16.18
CA LYS A 271 -9.79 18.91 17.49
C LYS A 271 -8.39 19.33 17.93
N TYR A 272 -7.44 19.38 17.00
CA TYR A 272 -6.04 19.73 17.27
C TYR A 272 -5.69 21.18 16.91
N ASN A 273 -6.70 22.04 16.75
CA ASN A 273 -6.56 23.46 16.42
C ASN A 273 -5.61 23.72 15.22
N ARG A 274 -5.75 22.89 14.17
CA ARG A 274 -4.98 23.01 12.91
C ARG A 274 -5.79 23.85 11.94
N ASN A 275 -5.25 25.00 11.55
CA ASN A 275 -5.86 25.86 10.54
C ASN A 275 -5.58 25.31 9.13
N VAL A 276 -6.38 24.34 8.69
CA VAL A 276 -6.25 23.71 7.38
C VAL A 276 -7.58 23.76 6.65
N PHE A 277 -7.56 24.30 5.43
CA PHE A 277 -8.73 24.26 4.56
C PHE A 277 -8.94 22.84 4.03
N ILE A 278 -10.15 22.30 4.19
CA ILE A 278 -10.55 21.01 3.61
C ILE A 278 -11.80 21.25 2.77
N GLU A 279 -11.69 21.03 1.47
CA GLU A 279 -12.79 21.22 0.55
C GLU A 279 -13.94 20.25 0.86
N SER A 280 -15.14 20.82 0.97
CA SER A 280 -16.37 20.06 1.20
C SER A 280 -16.84 19.39 -0.08
N THR A 281 -17.28 18.13 0.03
CA THR A 281 -17.98 17.43 -1.06
C THR A 281 -19.36 16.96 -0.59
N GLU A 282 -20.27 16.75 -1.54
CA GLU A 282 -21.56 16.14 -1.24
C GLU A 282 -21.38 14.70 -0.72
N PRO A 283 -22.22 14.25 0.22
CA PRO A 283 -22.28 12.85 0.61
C PRO A 283 -22.47 11.92 -0.59
N PRO A 284 -22.00 10.67 -0.52
CA PRO A 284 -22.25 9.70 -1.59
C PRO A 284 -23.76 9.45 -1.76
N LYS A 285 -24.21 9.38 -3.02
CA LYS A 285 -25.62 9.07 -3.33
C LYS A 285 -26.04 7.69 -2.82
N GLN A 286 -25.10 6.74 -2.85
CA GLN A 286 -25.30 5.38 -2.34
C GLN A 286 -24.48 5.22 -1.07
N LYS A 287 -25.18 4.93 0.03
CA LYS A 287 -24.57 4.59 1.31
C LYS A 287 -24.06 3.16 1.26
N VAL A 288 -22.96 2.90 1.96
CA VAL A 288 -22.41 1.57 2.13
C VAL A 288 -23.11 0.91 3.31
N LYS A 289 -23.59 -0.32 3.13
CA LYS A 289 -24.21 -1.08 4.22
C LYS A 289 -23.14 -1.53 5.23
N PHE A 290 -23.39 -1.36 6.52
CA PHE A 290 -22.53 -1.92 7.57
C PHE A 290 -22.41 -3.45 7.42
N GLY A 291 -21.20 -3.98 7.58
CA GLY A 291 -20.84 -5.38 7.32
C GLY A 291 -20.31 -5.62 5.90
N SER A 292 -20.35 -4.63 4.99
CA SER A 292 -19.90 -4.84 3.60
C SER A 292 -18.38 -4.77 3.45
N TYR A 293 -17.73 -3.85 4.17
CA TYR A 293 -16.29 -3.62 4.04
C TYR A 293 -15.68 -3.33 5.41
N LEU A 294 -14.82 -4.24 5.86
CA LEU A 294 -14.14 -4.14 7.15
C LEU A 294 -13.44 -2.80 7.35
N THR A 295 -12.73 -2.30 6.34
CA THR A 295 -12.02 -1.02 6.38
C THR A 295 -12.96 0.15 6.65
N ALA A 296 -14.15 0.16 6.04
CA ALA A 296 -15.13 1.21 6.27
C ALA A 296 -15.71 1.08 7.68
N ASP A 297 -16.17 -0.11 8.06
CA ASP A 297 -16.82 -0.37 9.34
C ASP A 297 -15.89 -0.13 10.54
N PHE A 298 -14.61 -0.44 10.42
CA PHE A 298 -13.62 -0.12 11.44
C PHE A 298 -13.55 1.40 11.67
N ILE A 299 -13.55 2.22 10.63
CA ILE A 299 -13.53 3.69 10.79
C ILE A 299 -14.90 4.23 11.23
N THR A 300 -16.00 3.57 10.85
CA THR A 300 -17.37 3.93 11.28
C THR A 300 -17.49 4.02 12.80
N LEU A 301 -16.82 3.14 13.56
CA LEU A 301 -16.87 3.17 15.03
C LEU A 301 -16.31 4.49 15.60
N TYR A 302 -15.20 4.97 15.04
CA TYR A 302 -14.62 6.26 15.41
C TYR A 302 -15.55 7.43 15.03
N GLN A 303 -16.17 7.36 13.85
CA GLN A 303 -17.12 8.38 13.40
C GLN A 303 -18.35 8.44 14.30
N LEU A 304 -18.92 7.29 14.68
CA LEU A 304 -20.04 7.21 15.62
C LEU A 304 -19.67 7.86 16.96
N LYS A 305 -18.47 7.56 17.50
CA LYS A 305 -18.02 8.08 18.79
C LYS A 305 -17.85 9.59 18.81
N TYR A 306 -17.26 10.16 17.76
CA TYR A 306 -16.74 11.53 17.78
C TYR A 306 -17.48 12.51 16.86
N LEU A 307 -18.13 12.02 15.79
CA LEU A 307 -18.92 12.82 14.86
C LEU A 307 -20.43 12.67 15.08
N GLY A 308 -20.83 11.60 15.78
CA GLY A 308 -22.23 11.28 16.02
C GLY A 308 -22.89 10.49 14.88
N LYS A 309 -24.07 9.95 15.19
CA LYS A 309 -24.83 9.07 14.29
C LYS A 309 -25.24 9.77 12.99
N GLU A 310 -25.80 10.98 13.10
CA GLU A 310 -26.32 11.72 11.93
C GLU A 310 -25.25 11.95 10.86
N VAL A 311 -24.02 12.30 11.25
CA VAL A 311 -22.90 12.51 10.31
C VAL A 311 -22.44 11.18 9.73
N THR A 312 -22.34 10.14 10.55
CA THR A 312 -21.88 8.81 10.13
C THR A 312 -22.84 8.16 9.14
N GLU A 313 -24.15 8.32 9.35
CA GLU A 313 -25.19 7.79 8.49
C GLU A 313 -25.27 8.47 7.11
N ARG A 314 -24.46 9.50 6.84
CA ARG A 314 -24.32 10.09 5.50
C ARG A 314 -23.52 9.20 4.56
N THR A 315 -22.66 8.32 5.10
CA THR A 315 -21.84 7.38 4.31
C THR A 315 -22.22 5.92 4.52
N ILE A 316 -22.69 5.57 5.72
CA ILE A 316 -22.98 4.19 6.12
C ILE A 316 -24.47 4.03 6.42
N CYS A 317 -25.07 2.90 6.07
CA CYS A 317 -26.45 2.56 6.44
C CYS A 317 -26.52 1.24 7.20
N ASP A 318 -27.68 1.00 7.83
CA ASP A 318 -28.00 -0.21 8.58
C ASP A 318 -27.00 -0.53 9.71
N ILE A 319 -26.54 0.49 10.45
CA ILE A 319 -25.65 0.30 11.60
C ILE A 319 -26.43 -0.46 12.70
N PRO A 320 -25.98 -1.66 13.12
CA PRO A 320 -26.66 -2.45 14.14
C PRO A 320 -26.68 -1.77 15.51
N LYS A 321 -27.74 -2.02 16.29
CA LYS A 321 -27.90 -1.38 17.60
C LYS A 321 -26.80 -1.76 18.59
N ASP A 322 -26.35 -3.02 18.56
CA ASP A 322 -25.26 -3.49 19.43
C ASP A 322 -23.92 -2.83 19.09
N VAL A 323 -23.71 -2.39 17.84
CA VAL A 323 -22.55 -1.58 17.47
C VAL A 323 -22.60 -0.21 18.14
N GLU A 324 -23.76 0.48 18.07
CA GLU A 324 -23.94 1.77 18.76
C GLU A 324 -23.72 1.64 20.27
N ASP A 325 -24.28 0.59 20.87
CA ASP A 325 -24.23 0.38 22.32
C ASP A 325 -22.79 0.09 22.79
N VAL A 326 -22.01 -0.66 22.02
CA VAL A 326 -20.59 -0.87 22.32
C VAL A 326 -19.80 0.43 22.16
N VAL A 327 -19.96 1.15 21.04
CA VAL A 327 -19.24 2.41 20.79
C VAL A 327 -19.53 3.46 21.87
N SER A 328 -20.75 3.49 22.41
CA SER A 328 -21.11 4.41 23.49
C SER A 328 -20.27 4.22 24.76
N LYS A 329 -19.83 2.99 25.03
CA LYS A 329 -19.08 2.59 26.25
C LYS A 329 -17.57 2.73 26.11
N LEU A 330 -17.03 2.62 24.89
CA LEU A 330 -15.59 2.67 24.64
C LEU A 330 -15.10 4.12 24.46
N LYS A 331 -13.82 4.39 24.76
CA LYS A 331 -13.18 5.69 24.48
C LYS A 331 -12.76 5.81 23.02
N LEU A 332 -12.30 4.72 22.40
CA LEU A 332 -11.73 4.62 21.06
C LEU A 332 -10.49 5.52 20.83
N ALA A 333 -9.72 5.78 21.89
CA ALA A 333 -8.52 6.62 21.81
C ALA A 333 -7.40 5.97 20.98
N PHE A 334 -7.41 4.64 20.83
CA PHE A 334 -6.41 3.90 20.07
C PHE A 334 -6.37 4.28 18.58
N TYR A 335 -7.45 4.79 17.99
CA TYR A 335 -7.47 5.25 16.59
C TYR A 335 -6.51 6.42 16.32
N GLU A 336 -6.18 7.18 17.35
CA GLU A 336 -5.27 8.34 17.30
C GLU A 336 -3.84 7.97 17.72
N LYS A 337 -3.57 6.68 17.90
CA LYS A 337 -2.31 6.13 18.41
C LYS A 337 -1.69 5.14 17.43
N ILE A 338 -0.52 4.62 17.77
CA ILE A 338 0.17 3.56 17.02
C ILE A 338 0.09 2.21 17.73
N ASN A 339 -0.36 1.20 16.99
CA ASN A 339 -0.36 -0.18 17.44
C ASN A 339 1.08 -0.69 17.61
N THR A 340 1.43 -1.11 18.83
CA THR A 340 2.80 -1.46 19.20
C THR A 340 3.34 -2.73 18.52
N ASN A 341 2.47 -3.59 17.96
CA ASN A 341 2.91 -4.78 17.23
C ASN A 341 3.71 -4.47 15.97
N PHE A 342 3.59 -3.25 15.42
CA PHE A 342 4.28 -2.85 14.19
C PHE A 342 5.67 -2.23 14.44
N LEU A 343 6.00 -1.90 15.70
CA LEU A 343 7.25 -1.22 16.04
C LEU A 343 8.49 -2.06 15.76
N GLU A 344 8.37 -3.39 15.84
CA GLU A 344 9.49 -4.30 15.55
C GLU A 344 9.84 -4.39 14.06
N THR A 345 8.97 -3.91 13.18
CA THR A 345 9.26 -3.87 11.74
C THR A 345 10.21 -2.72 11.39
N ILE A 346 10.36 -1.73 12.27
CA ILE A 346 11.20 -0.54 12.03
C ILE A 346 12.67 -0.88 12.32
N PRO A 347 13.60 -0.69 11.35
CA PRO A 347 15.02 -0.91 11.59
C PRO A 347 15.54 -0.05 12.75
N CYS A 348 16.43 -0.61 13.57
CA CYS A 348 16.93 0.05 14.78
C CYS A 348 17.47 1.45 14.54
N GLN A 349 18.17 1.66 13.41
CA GLN A 349 18.74 2.95 13.04
C GLN A 349 17.71 4.05 12.75
N TYR A 350 16.43 3.69 12.59
CA TYR A 350 15.34 4.63 12.30
C TYR A 350 14.33 4.76 13.46
N LYS A 351 14.44 3.93 14.50
CA LYS A 351 13.44 3.88 15.60
C LYS A 351 13.35 5.20 16.36
N ASP A 352 14.48 5.85 16.69
CA ASP A 352 14.49 7.08 17.49
C ASP A 352 13.82 8.24 16.75
N GLU A 353 14.21 8.49 15.50
CA GLU A 353 13.61 9.52 14.67
C GLU A 353 12.11 9.25 14.43
N PHE A 354 11.75 7.99 14.19
CA PHE A 354 10.37 7.56 14.03
C PHE A 354 9.52 7.89 15.27
N HIS A 355 9.98 7.52 16.46
CA HIS A 355 9.27 7.82 17.71
C HIS A 355 9.18 9.32 17.98
N ALA A 356 10.26 10.06 17.74
CA ALA A 356 10.27 11.51 17.90
C ALA A 356 9.26 12.19 16.95
N LYS A 357 9.22 11.78 15.68
CA LYS A 357 8.29 12.35 14.69
C LYS A 357 6.83 11.99 15.01
N LEU A 358 6.54 10.80 15.52
CA LEU A 358 5.19 10.43 15.98
C LEU A 358 4.75 11.24 17.20
N ALA A 359 5.61 11.36 18.23
CA ALA A 359 5.32 12.12 19.44
C ALA A 359 5.07 13.61 19.13
N ASN A 360 5.85 14.19 18.22
CA ASN A 360 5.67 15.56 17.74
C ASN A 360 4.35 15.80 16.98
N ALA A 361 3.70 14.73 16.51
CA ALA A 361 2.37 14.74 15.91
C ALA A 361 1.26 14.29 16.89
N ASP A 362 1.57 14.20 18.18
CA ASP A 362 0.67 13.74 19.24
C ASP A 362 0.19 12.28 19.05
N VAL A 363 0.94 11.47 18.31
CA VAL A 363 0.67 10.04 18.10
C VAL A 363 1.55 9.22 19.03
N TYR A 364 0.94 8.60 20.03
CA TYR A 364 1.63 7.82 21.05
C TYR A 364 1.38 6.31 20.87
N PRO A 365 2.24 5.43 21.43
CA PRO A 365 1.99 3.99 21.47
C PRO A 365 0.70 3.63 22.21
N TYR A 366 0.09 2.50 21.83
CA TYR A 366 -1.01 1.90 22.59
C TYR A 366 -0.57 1.61 24.04
N ASN A 367 -1.43 1.97 24.99
CA ASN A 367 -1.36 1.50 26.37
C ASN A 367 -2.28 0.29 26.59
N GLU A 368 -2.37 -0.19 27.83
CA GLU A 368 -3.18 -1.36 28.19
C GLU A 368 -4.67 -1.17 27.86
N GLN A 369 -5.24 0.00 28.18
CA GLN A 369 -6.63 0.32 27.87
C GLN A 369 -6.90 0.33 26.36
N ASP A 370 -5.99 0.89 25.57
CA ASP A 370 -6.09 0.91 24.11
C ASP A 370 -6.14 -0.52 23.55
N TRP A 371 -5.33 -1.43 24.11
CA TRP A 371 -5.33 -2.84 23.73
C TRP A 371 -6.63 -3.57 24.08
N GLU A 372 -7.20 -3.28 25.25
CA GLU A 372 -8.51 -3.83 25.64
C GLU A 372 -9.60 -3.39 24.69
N GLU A 373 -9.71 -2.08 24.42
CA GLU A 373 -10.74 -1.56 23.53
C GLU A 373 -10.54 -2.02 22.08
N PHE A 374 -9.29 -2.15 21.63
CA PHE A 374 -8.98 -2.69 20.31
C PHE A 374 -9.46 -4.14 20.16
N ARG A 375 -9.28 -4.99 21.18
CA ARG A 375 -9.79 -6.37 21.20
C ARG A 375 -11.32 -6.41 21.21
N GLU A 376 -11.98 -5.55 21.97
CA GLU A 376 -13.45 -5.45 21.97
C GLU A 376 -13.98 -5.01 20.59
N VAL A 377 -13.32 -4.07 19.93
CA VAL A 377 -13.65 -3.68 18.55
C VAL A 377 -13.49 -4.84 17.57
N ILE A 378 -12.39 -5.60 17.67
CA ILE A 378 -12.16 -6.78 16.83
C ILE A 378 -13.25 -7.84 17.03
N LYS A 379 -13.60 -8.12 18.30
CA LYS A 379 -14.67 -9.06 18.67
C LYS A 379 -16.05 -8.59 18.20
N LEU A 380 -16.31 -7.28 18.21
CA LEU A 380 -17.53 -6.72 17.65
C LEU A 380 -17.59 -6.92 16.12
N LEU A 381 -16.52 -6.53 15.41
CA LEU A 381 -16.47 -6.59 13.95
C LEU A 381 -16.48 -8.03 13.42
N SER A 382 -15.95 -9.01 14.16
CA SER A 382 -15.97 -10.42 13.76
C SER A 382 -17.38 -11.02 13.69
N LYS A 383 -18.40 -10.37 14.28
CA LYS A 383 -19.82 -10.75 14.09
C LYS A 383 -20.33 -10.49 12.67
N TYR A 384 -19.70 -9.54 11.96
CA TYR A 384 -20.16 -9.08 10.65
C TYR A 384 -19.16 -9.40 9.53
N HIS A 385 -17.90 -9.69 9.86
CA HIS A 385 -16.81 -9.90 8.91
C HIS A 385 -16.14 -11.27 9.07
N THR A 386 -16.50 -12.22 8.21
CA THR A 386 -15.92 -13.59 8.19
C THR A 386 -14.39 -13.60 8.04
N SER A 387 -13.83 -12.57 7.40
CA SER A 387 -12.38 -12.40 7.24
C SER A 387 -11.61 -12.23 8.56
N ILE A 388 -12.30 -11.87 9.65
CA ILE A 388 -11.74 -11.82 11.00
C ILE A 388 -12.25 -13.00 11.84
N THR A 389 -13.50 -13.43 11.66
CA THR A 389 -14.12 -14.53 12.43
C THR A 389 -13.30 -15.82 12.42
N ASN A 390 -12.69 -16.17 11.29
CA ASN A 390 -11.96 -17.44 11.13
C ASN A 390 -10.55 -17.43 11.74
N VAL A 391 -10.18 -16.39 12.50
CA VAL A 391 -8.81 -16.20 12.99
C VAL A 391 -8.74 -15.80 14.47
N ILE A 392 -9.86 -15.38 15.07
CA ILE A 392 -10.03 -15.30 16.54
C ILE A 392 -10.46 -16.68 17.02
#